data_AF-A0A844XEU4-F1
#
_entry.id   AF-A0A844XEU4-F1
#
_cell.length_a   1.000
_cell.length_b   1.000
_cell.length_c   1.000
_cell.angle_alpha   90.00
_cell.angle_beta   90.00
_cell.angle_gamma   90.00
#
_symmetry.space_group_name_H-M   'P 1'
#
loop_
_entity.id
_entity.type
_entity.pdbx_description
1 polymer ?
#
loop_
_entity_poly.entity_id
_entity_poly.type
_entity_poly.pdbx_seq_one_letter_code
_entity_poly.pdbx_strand_id
1 'polypeptide(L)' 'MTDPNKPNDPIDNRILVDAVEEVKAMGKDGLDHPSSKPVLTGAAIGALAGGLLPVVTWPVGLVAGAGYMIYKRIRP' A
#
# COMPACT_ATOMS: atom_id res chain seq x y z
N MET A 1 -30.34 5.50 -15.45
CA MET A 1 -30.85 6.87 -15.58
C MET A 1 -30.27 7.66 -14.42
N THR A 2 -29.18 8.40 -14.65
CA THR A 2 -28.55 9.23 -13.62
C THR A 2 -29.30 10.55 -13.57
N ASP A 3 -29.81 10.91 -12.40
CA ASP A 3 -30.51 12.16 -12.16
C ASP A 3 -29.49 13.32 -12.20
N PRO A 4 -29.63 14.29 -13.13
CA PRO A 4 -28.67 15.38 -13.31
C PRO A 4 -28.66 16.42 -12.17
N ASN A 5 -29.57 16.31 -11.18
CA ASN A 5 -29.70 17.29 -10.09
C ASN A 5 -29.38 16.75 -8.68
N LYS A 6 -28.69 15.62 -8.55
CA LYS A 6 -28.21 15.17 -7.23
C LYS A 6 -26.94 15.92 -6.81
N PRO A 7 -26.87 16.49 -5.59
CA PRO A 7 -25.62 16.98 -5.02
C PRO A 7 -24.57 15.88 -5.09
N ASN A 8 -23.35 16.24 -5.48
CA ASN A 8 -22.23 15.33 -5.61
C ASN A 8 -21.77 14.92 -4.20
N ASP A 9 -22.53 14.03 -3.56
CA ASP A 9 -22.20 13.49 -2.25
C ASP A 9 -20.92 12.67 -2.41
N PRO A 10 -19.80 13.03 -1.76
CA PRO A 10 -18.52 12.34 -1.93
C PRO A 10 -18.52 10.88 -1.45
N ILE A 11 -19.61 10.43 -0.82
CA ILE A 11 -19.85 9.06 -0.40
C ILE A 11 -21.15 8.61 -1.09
N ASP A 12 -21.06 8.30 -2.39
CA ASP A 12 -22.14 7.59 -3.09
C ASP A 12 -22.05 6.10 -2.71
N ASN A 13 -23.21 5.47 -2.48
CA ASN A 13 -23.36 4.03 -2.26
C ASN A 13 -22.82 3.18 -3.43
N ARG A 14 -22.43 3.83 -4.54
CA ARG A 14 -21.87 3.23 -5.75
C ARG A 14 -20.34 3.18 -5.80
N ILE A 15 -19.62 3.75 -4.83
CA ILE A 15 -18.14 3.78 -4.87
C ILE A 15 -17.50 2.40 -5.06
N LEU A 16 -18.10 1.35 -4.50
CA LEU A 16 -17.64 -0.03 -4.68
C LEU A 16 -17.91 -0.54 -6.10
N VAL A 17 -19.06 -0.21 -6.68
CA VAL A 17 -19.43 -0.61 -8.04
C VAL A 17 -18.50 0.05 -9.05
N ASP A 18 -18.25 1.35 -8.89
CA ASP A 18 -17.38 2.12 -9.76
C ASP A 18 -15.93 1.63 -9.66
N ALA A 19 -15.43 1.34 -8.45
CA ALA A 19 -14.10 0.76 -8.24
C ALA A 19 -13.97 -0.63 -8.89
N VAL A 20 -15.00 -1.47 -8.80
CA VAL A 20 -14.99 -2.81 -9.44
C VAL A 20 -15.03 -2.68 -10.97
N GLU A 21 -15.82 -1.76 -11.52
CA GLU A 21 -15.83 -1.48 -12.96
C GLU A 21 -14.47 -0.99 -13.45
N GLU A 22 -13.82 -0.08 -12.72
CA GLU A 22 -12.48 0.42 -13.05
C GLU A 22 -11.41 -0.68 -12.97
N VAL A 23 -11.44 -1.52 -11.93
CA VAL A 23 -10.53 -2.68 -11.85
C VAL A 23 -10.75 -3.67 -13.00
N LYS A 24 -12.02 -3.91 -13.37
CA LYS A 24 -12.35 -4.77 -14.50
C LYS A 24 -11.90 -4.17 -15.84
N ALA A 25 -12.00 -2.85 -15.99
CA ALA A 25 -11.45 -2.14 -17.13
C ALA A 25 -9.93 -2.27 -17.17
N MET A 26 -9.22 -2.06 -16.05
CA MET A 26 -7.76 -2.25 -15.96
C MET A 26 -7.34 -3.68 -16.32
N GLY A 27 -8.12 -4.67 -15.90
CA GLY A 27 -7.88 -6.07 -16.26
C GLY A 27 -8.06 -6.36 -17.75
N LYS A 28 -8.96 -5.64 -18.43
CA LYS A 28 -9.19 -5.77 -19.88
C LYS A 28 -8.14 -5.03 -20.71
N ASP A 29 -7.86 -3.78 -20.35
CA ASP A 29 -7.01 -2.88 -21.13
C ASP A 29 -5.52 -2.99 -20.71
N GLY A 30 -5.24 -3.69 -19.60
CA GLY A 30 -3.89 -3.95 -19.14
C GLY A 30 -3.11 -2.67 -18.85
N LEU A 31 -1.83 -2.64 -19.24
CA LEU A 31 -0.95 -1.49 -19.01
C LEU A 31 -1.31 -0.25 -19.84
N ASP A 32 -2.19 -0.39 -20.84
CA ASP A 32 -2.66 0.72 -21.67
C ASP A 32 -3.77 1.53 -20.97
N HIS A 33 -4.33 1.03 -19.87
CA HIS A 33 -5.28 1.79 -19.07
C HIS A 33 -4.57 2.91 -18.29
N PRO A 34 -5.09 4.17 -18.31
CA PRO A 34 -4.50 5.29 -17.57
C PRO A 34 -4.33 5.04 -16.06
N SER A 35 -5.21 4.26 -15.43
CA SER A 35 -5.16 3.92 -14.00
C SER A 35 -4.15 2.80 -13.67
N SER A 36 -3.65 2.05 -14.66
CA SER A 36 -2.69 0.95 -14.43
C SER A 36 -1.31 1.47 -14.00
N LYS A 37 -0.88 2.64 -14.51
CA LYS A 37 0.43 3.24 -14.19
C LYS A 37 0.58 3.65 -12.71
N PRO A 38 -0.36 4.43 -12.12
CA PRO A 38 -0.29 4.77 -10.71
C PRO A 38 -0.43 3.54 -9.81
N VAL A 39 -1.30 2.58 -10.16
CA VAL A 39 -1.48 1.33 -9.39
C VAL A 39 -0.20 0.49 -9.39
N LEU A 40 0.47 0.34 -10.54
CA LEU A 40 1.74 -0.38 -10.63
C LEU A 40 2.85 0.30 -9.80
N THR A 41 2.90 1.63 -9.81
CA THR A 41 3.86 2.39 -9.01
C THR A 41 3.60 2.18 -7.51
N GLY A 42 2.35 2.26 -7.08
CA GLY A 42 1.95 1.95 -5.71
C GLY A 42 2.28 0.51 -5.32
N ALA A 43 2.05 -0.45 -6.21
CA ALA A 43 2.40 -1.85 -6.01
C ALA A 43 3.91 -2.06 -5.88
N ALA A 44 4.73 -1.41 -6.71
CA ALA A 44 6.19 -1.48 -6.63
C ALA A 44 6.71 -0.93 -5.29
N ILE A 45 6.20 0.22 -4.84
CA ILE A 45 6.54 0.80 -3.54
C ILE A 45 6.09 -0.13 -2.41
N GLY A 46 4.88 -0.67 -2.49
CA GLY A 46 4.35 -1.62 -1.50
C GLY A 46 5.17 -2.90 -1.41
N ALA A 47 5.64 -3.44 -2.54
CA ALA A 47 6.52 -4.60 -2.58
C ALA A 47 7.91 -4.29 -1.99
N LEU A 48 8.49 -3.12 -2.30
CA LEU A 48 9.75 -2.69 -1.70
C LEU A 48 9.61 -2.49 -0.20
N ALA A 49 8.55 -1.83 0.26
CA ALA A 49 8.28 -1.65 1.68
C ALA A 49 8.08 -3.01 2.38
N GLY A 50 7.21 -3.87 1.85
CA GLY A 50 6.96 -5.20 2.40
C GLY A 50 8.19 -6.11 2.40
N GLY A 51 9.06 -6.00 1.40
CA GLY A 51 10.30 -6.77 1.29
C GLY A 51 11.45 -6.22 2.14
N LEU A 52 11.57 -4.90 2.28
CA LEU A 52 12.66 -4.25 3.04
C LEU A 52 12.35 -4.15 4.54
N LEU A 53 11.09 -3.93 4.93
CA LEU A 53 10.71 -3.80 6.34
C LEU A 53 11.22 -4.99 7.20
N PRO A 54 11.12 -6.26 6.77
CA PRO A 54 11.67 -7.38 7.53
C PRO A 54 13.20 -7.40 7.54
N VAL A 55 13.85 -7.08 6.41
CA VAL A 55 15.30 -7.22 6.26
C VAL A 55 16.08 -6.15 7.02
N VAL A 56 15.51 -4.97 7.24
CA VAL A 56 16.15 -3.93 8.06
C VAL A 56 15.77 -4.06 9.53
N THR A 57 14.49 -4.32 9.84
CA THR A 57 14.01 -4.31 11.23
C THR A 57 14.58 -5.45 12.05
N TRP A 58 14.67 -6.66 11.48
CA TRP A 58 15.13 -7.84 12.24
C TRP A 58 16.62 -7.77 12.60
N PRO A 59 17.56 -7.51 11.67
CA PRO A 59 18.98 -7.41 12.02
C PRO A 59 19.27 -6.23 12.94
N VAL A 60 18.66 -5.07 12.71
CA VAL A 60 18.85 -3.89 13.58
C VAL A 60 18.32 -4.18 14.98
N GLY A 61 17.13 -4.78 15.11
CA GLY A 61 16.56 -5.17 16.40
C GLY A 61 17.44 -6.19 17.15
N LEU A 62 17.99 -7.18 16.44
CA LEU A 62 18.87 -8.18 17.04
C LEU A 62 20.21 -7.58 17.50
N VAL A 63 20.85 -6.74 16.68
CA VAL A 63 22.12 -6.08 17.04
C VAL A 63 21.91 -5.11 18.20
N ALA A 64 20.85 -4.30 18.16
CA ALA A 64 20.52 -3.37 19.23
C ALA A 64 20.21 -4.11 20.54
N GLY A 65 19.41 -5.20 20.48
CA GLY A 65 19.09 -6.03 21.63
C GLY A 65 20.31 -6.72 22.24
N ALA A 66 21.16 -7.33 21.41
CA ALA A 66 22.40 -7.95 21.85
C ALA A 66 23.36 -6.91 22.47
N GLY A 67 23.53 -5.76 21.82
CA GLY A 67 24.33 -4.65 22.33
C GLY A 67 23.82 -4.11 23.67
N TYR A 68 22.51 -3.95 23.82
CA TYR A 68 21.88 -3.52 25.08
C TYR A 68 22.14 -4.50 26.22
N MET A 69 22.00 -5.81 25.96
CA MET A 69 22.27 -6.85 26.98
C MET A 69 23.74 -6.88 27.40
N ILE A 70 24.67 -6.67 26.47
CA ILE A 70 26.10 -6.55 26.77
C ILE A 70 26.37 -5.27 27.57
N TYR A 71 25.80 -4.14 27.16
CA TYR A 71 25.96 -2.86 27.86
C TYR A 71 25.52 -2.92 29.32
N LYS A 72 24.33 -3.48 29.60
CA LYS A 72 23.79 -3.64 30.95
C LYS A 72 24.61 -4.62 31.81
N ARG A 73 25.35 -5.54 31.18
CA ARG A 73 26.27 -6.43 31.91
C ARG A 73 27.57 -5.74 32.28
N ILE A 74 28.05 -4.82 31.44
CA ILE A 74 29.31 -4.09 31.67
C ILE A 74 29.09 -2.90 32.61
N ARG A 75 27.91 -2.28 32.58
CA ARG A 75 27.52 -1.23 33.52
C ARG A 75 26.37 -1.73 34.42
N PRO A 76 26.64 -2.12 35.68
CA PRO A 76 25.63 -2.59 36.63
C PRO A 76 24.62 -1.49 37.01
#